data_AF-A0A8S2VY44-F1
#
_entry.id   AF-A0A8S2VY44-F1
#
_cell.length_a   1.000
_cell.length_b   1.000
_cell.length_c   1.000
_cell.angle_alpha   90.00
_cell.angle_beta   90.00
_cell.angle_gamma   90.00
#
_symmetry.space_group_name_H-M   'P 1'
#
loop_
_entity.id
_entity.type
_entity.pdbx_description
1 polymer ?
#
loop_
_entity_poly.entity_id
_entity_poly.type
_entity_poly.pdbx_seq_one_letter_code
_entity_poly.pdbx_strand_id
1 'polypeptide(L)'
;MSDRDSSARQRRRMKLDQQVASPRGGAVVQRNFANAYVMPEKVSKGTPLEDIINKYDQPPNNEDMERVDKNSHALMILPFKFDLSLPNVEPGPINYEMGYFDRWENNYVRMPCSLYYTLKNNQPVWFTIREELGQLKKRCDAKLATFKDLQATIMRCAGNNYDTYCLELLITRIYVPEERIHFMSTVLSNICDLALNVNTFCSRSPPLLLAGKNHSVTMSQRQAASLLACAFFSLFPYRSQHEQTREYKNFQDPNFLQLYQYGPTQKIEKLRCILHYFQRITQRMPNGVITFQRFSLPESEHPKWPKSKAPLSPVHLTMNQKIEDIDCVLQVDFANRYIGGGVLGAGCVQEEIRFCICPEMLVSLLIC
;
A
#
# COMPACT_ATOMS: atom_id res chain seq x y z
N MET A 1 7.92 -3.67 -37.85
CA MET A 1 8.23 -4.23 -36.50
C MET A 1 7.02 -4.23 -35.55
N SER A 2 5.87 -3.61 -35.88
CA SER A 2 4.68 -3.54 -35.01
C SER A 2 3.82 -4.82 -34.97
N ASP A 3 3.66 -5.53 -36.10
CA ASP A 3 2.68 -6.63 -36.19
C ASP A 3 3.14 -7.95 -35.54
N ARG A 4 4.46 -8.17 -35.45
CA ARG A 4 5.00 -9.34 -34.72
C ARG A 4 4.86 -9.17 -33.21
N ASP A 5 4.97 -7.94 -32.71
CA ASP A 5 4.89 -7.64 -31.28
C ASP A 5 3.41 -7.65 -30.80
N SER A 6 2.46 -7.20 -31.64
CA SER A 6 1.02 -7.34 -31.36
C SER A 6 0.56 -8.80 -31.34
N SER A 7 0.99 -9.61 -32.33
CA SER A 7 0.69 -11.05 -32.39
C SER A 7 1.27 -11.81 -31.19
N ALA A 8 2.51 -11.50 -30.78
CA ALA A 8 3.13 -12.09 -29.60
C ALA A 8 2.41 -11.72 -28.30
N ARG A 9 1.99 -10.45 -28.15
CA ARG A 9 1.19 -9.98 -27.00
C ARG A 9 -0.17 -10.69 -26.96
N GLN A 10 -0.84 -10.84 -28.09
CA GLN A 10 -2.14 -11.50 -28.16
C GLN A 10 -2.06 -13.00 -27.83
N ARG A 11 -1.02 -13.70 -28.31
CA ARG A 11 -0.73 -15.09 -27.92
C ARG A 11 -0.43 -15.23 -26.43
N ARG A 12 0.28 -14.26 -25.85
CA ARG A 12 0.59 -14.21 -24.42
C ARG A 12 -0.68 -14.00 -23.57
N ARG A 13 -1.57 -13.10 -23.98
CA ARG A 13 -2.91 -12.92 -23.37
C ARG A 13 -3.73 -14.20 -23.38
N MET A 14 -3.83 -14.88 -24.54
CA MET A 14 -4.55 -16.16 -24.62
C MET A 14 -4.01 -17.22 -23.65
N LYS A 15 -2.69 -17.28 -23.43
CA LYS A 15 -2.10 -18.20 -22.45
C LYS A 15 -2.48 -17.84 -21.01
N LEU A 16 -2.53 -16.56 -20.66
CA LEU A 16 -2.97 -16.13 -19.33
C LEU A 16 -4.45 -16.42 -19.12
N ASP A 17 -5.29 -16.13 -20.11
CA ASP A 17 -6.72 -16.46 -20.09
C ASP A 17 -6.93 -17.97 -19.87
N GLN A 18 -6.14 -18.83 -20.52
CA GLN A 18 -6.19 -20.28 -20.31
C GLN A 18 -5.73 -20.71 -18.91
N GLN A 19 -4.68 -20.09 -18.35
CA GLN A 19 -4.21 -20.37 -16.99
C GLN A 19 -5.24 -19.98 -15.93
N VAL A 20 -6.02 -18.93 -16.18
CA VAL A 20 -7.06 -18.42 -15.29
C VAL A 20 -8.39 -19.16 -15.47
N ALA A 21 -8.74 -19.53 -16.70
CA ALA A 21 -9.99 -20.22 -17.03
C ALA A 21 -9.97 -21.72 -16.74
N SER A 22 -8.79 -22.32 -16.49
CA SER A 22 -8.72 -23.65 -15.91
C SER A 22 -9.48 -23.60 -14.58
N PRO A 23 -10.61 -24.31 -14.44
CA PRO A 23 -11.31 -24.32 -13.18
C PRO A 23 -10.30 -24.75 -12.12
N ARG A 24 -10.20 -23.99 -11.03
CA ARG A 24 -9.76 -24.56 -9.77
C ARG A 24 -10.85 -25.55 -9.32
N GLY A 25 -11.08 -26.59 -10.12
CA GLY A 25 -11.46 -27.87 -9.55
C GLY A 25 -10.36 -28.17 -8.56
N GLY A 26 -10.73 -28.34 -7.30
CA GLY A 26 -9.86 -28.83 -6.25
C GLY A 26 -9.36 -30.23 -6.60
N ALA A 27 -8.48 -30.33 -7.57
CA ALA A 27 -7.37 -31.24 -7.50
C ALA A 27 -6.21 -30.35 -7.07
N VAL A 28 -6.05 -30.22 -5.75
CA VAL A 28 -4.71 -30.26 -5.20
C VAL A 28 -4.05 -31.39 -5.97
N VAL A 29 -3.10 -31.06 -6.86
CA VAL A 29 -2.17 -32.07 -7.31
C VAL A 29 -1.42 -32.41 -6.03
N GLN A 30 -1.98 -33.37 -5.28
CA GLN A 30 -1.21 -34.29 -4.47
C GLN A 30 -0.29 -34.93 -5.49
N ARG A 31 0.82 -34.24 -5.77
CA ARG A 31 2.05 -34.96 -6.01
C ARG A 31 2.14 -35.83 -4.78
N ASN A 32 1.86 -37.12 -4.98
CA ASN A 32 2.22 -38.16 -4.04
C ASN A 32 3.74 -38.04 -3.86
N PHE A 33 4.15 -37.13 -2.99
CA PHE A 33 5.28 -37.36 -2.12
C PHE A 33 4.80 -38.44 -1.15
N ALA A 34 4.60 -39.66 -1.64
CA ALA A 34 4.42 -40.86 -0.84
C ALA A 34 5.77 -41.32 -0.27
N ASN A 35 6.58 -40.34 0.11
CA ASN A 35 7.73 -40.36 1.00
C ASN A 35 7.77 -38.96 1.64
N ALA A 36 6.62 -38.51 2.18
CA ALA A 36 6.60 -37.38 3.08
C ALA A 36 7.33 -37.86 4.34
N TYR A 37 8.58 -37.42 4.48
CA TYR A 37 9.27 -37.44 5.76
C TYR A 37 8.30 -36.81 6.76
N VAL A 38 7.78 -37.62 7.68
CA VAL A 38 6.94 -37.13 8.79
C VAL A 38 7.86 -36.23 9.60
N MET A 39 7.77 -34.91 9.36
CA MET A 39 8.51 -33.94 10.15
C MET A 39 8.00 -34.08 11.59
N PRO A 40 8.88 -34.31 12.57
CA PRO A 40 8.46 -34.48 13.96
C PRO A 40 7.67 -33.25 14.45
N GLU A 41 6.74 -33.49 15.36
CA GLU A 41 6.02 -32.45 16.09
C GLU A 41 6.97 -31.39 16.66
N LYS A 42 6.61 -30.11 16.49
CA LYS A 42 7.16 -28.93 17.20
C LYS A 42 8.67 -28.98 17.51
N VAL A 43 9.52 -29.13 16.50
CA VAL A 43 10.97 -29.00 16.72
C VAL A 43 11.39 -27.53 16.67
N SER A 44 11.21 -26.82 17.78
CA SER A 44 11.94 -25.57 18.04
C SER A 44 13.21 -25.87 18.84
N LYS A 45 14.28 -25.11 18.62
CA LYS A 45 15.53 -25.19 19.39
C LYS A 45 15.90 -23.84 19.99
N GLY A 46 16.67 -23.89 21.08
CA GLY A 46 17.14 -22.69 21.77
C GLY A 46 16.19 -22.24 22.86
N THR A 47 16.21 -20.94 23.16
CA THR A 47 15.36 -20.35 24.20
C THR A 47 13.89 -20.40 23.78
N PRO A 48 12.95 -20.77 24.67
CA PRO A 48 11.52 -20.68 24.39
C PRO A 48 11.13 -19.29 23.89
N LEU A 49 10.28 -19.20 22.87
CA LEU A 49 9.90 -17.92 22.25
C LEU A 49 9.21 -17.00 23.28
N GLU A 50 8.36 -17.56 24.13
CA GLU A 50 7.67 -16.83 25.21
C GLU A 50 8.66 -16.18 26.18
N ASP A 51 9.77 -16.84 26.52
CA ASP A 51 10.79 -16.26 27.40
C ASP A 51 11.51 -15.08 26.74
N ILE A 52 11.71 -15.13 25.42
CA ILE A 52 12.27 -14.02 24.65
C ILE A 52 11.26 -12.86 24.63
N ILE A 53 10.00 -13.13 24.28
CA ILE A 53 8.94 -12.11 24.24
C ILE A 53 8.81 -11.49 25.63
N ASN A 54 8.58 -12.24 26.69
CA ASN A 54 8.43 -11.72 28.05
C ASN A 54 9.63 -10.91 28.55
N LYS A 55 10.84 -11.20 28.04
CA LYS A 55 12.05 -10.44 28.38
C LYS A 55 12.08 -9.05 27.74
N TYR A 56 11.53 -8.92 26.52
CA TYR A 56 11.61 -7.70 25.70
C TYR A 56 10.27 -6.97 25.54
N ASP A 57 9.15 -7.63 25.85
CA ASP A 57 7.79 -7.10 25.89
C ASP A 57 7.60 -6.32 27.20
N GLN A 58 8.41 -5.27 27.35
CA GLN A 58 8.13 -4.26 28.35
C GLN A 58 7.19 -3.24 27.71
N PRO A 59 6.06 -2.88 28.37
CA PRO A 59 5.23 -1.80 27.88
C PRO A 59 6.12 -0.57 27.71
N PRO A 60 5.99 0.17 26.59
CA PRO A 60 6.80 1.36 26.37
C PRO A 60 6.65 2.26 27.60
N ASN A 61 7.77 2.67 28.19
CA ASN A 61 7.72 3.61 29.30
C ASN A 61 7.03 4.88 28.77
N ASN A 62 6.14 5.51 29.54
CA ASN A 62 5.43 6.71 29.08
C ASN A 62 6.39 7.79 28.55
N GLU A 63 7.62 7.84 29.07
CA GLU A 63 8.70 8.72 28.58
C GLU A 63 9.16 8.43 27.13
N ASP A 64 9.11 7.18 26.67
CA ASP A 64 9.44 6.78 25.28
C ASP A 64 8.34 7.17 24.30
N MET A 65 7.08 7.24 24.76
CA MET A 65 5.93 7.69 23.98
C MET A 65 5.79 9.23 23.97
N GLU A 66 6.33 9.93 24.98
CA GLU A 66 6.20 11.38 25.15
C GLU A 66 7.24 12.22 24.40
N ARG A 67 8.25 11.62 23.76
CA ARG A 67 9.26 12.34 22.97
C ARG A 67 9.01 12.33 21.47
N VAL A 68 7.83 12.79 21.06
CA VAL A 68 7.61 13.20 19.66
C VAL A 68 8.25 14.57 19.48
N ASP A 69 9.54 14.60 19.16
CA ASP A 69 10.18 15.85 18.72
C ASP A 69 9.51 16.32 17.42
N LYS A 70 8.79 17.43 17.51
CA LYS A 70 8.02 18.02 16.39
C LYS A 70 8.91 18.37 15.19
N ASN A 71 10.22 18.50 15.37
CA ASN A 71 11.16 18.76 14.29
C ASN A 71 11.59 17.49 13.54
N SER A 72 11.59 16.33 14.23
CA SER A 72 11.95 15.03 13.67
C SER A 72 10.73 14.10 13.47
N HIS A 73 9.51 14.58 13.72
CA HIS A 73 8.29 13.81 13.57
C HIS A 73 7.12 14.65 13.05
N ALA A 74 6.63 14.30 11.86
CA ALA A 74 5.43 14.88 11.29
C ALA A 74 4.18 14.09 11.70
N LEU A 75 3.27 14.76 12.41
CA LEU A 75 1.93 14.26 12.69
C LEU A 75 0.98 14.76 11.58
N MET A 76 0.47 13.84 10.78
CA MET A 76 -0.55 14.12 9.76
C MET A 76 -1.94 14.33 10.39
N ILE A 77 -2.09 14.01 11.67
CA ILE A 77 -3.33 14.13 12.40
C ILE A 77 -3.18 15.24 13.43
N LEU A 78 -4.08 16.23 13.37
CA LEU A 78 -4.22 17.27 14.40
C LEU A 78 -5.72 17.48 14.70
N PRO A 79 -6.16 17.49 15.97
CA PRO A 79 -5.63 16.79 17.13
C PRO A 79 -6.46 15.53 17.45
N PHE A 80 -5.80 14.39 17.67
CA PHE A 80 -6.48 13.32 18.41
C PHE A 80 -6.65 13.75 19.87
N LYS A 81 -7.89 13.76 20.35
CA LYS A 81 -8.13 13.34 21.74
C LYS A 81 -8.23 11.82 21.71
N PHE A 82 -7.14 11.13 21.99
CA PHE A 82 -7.21 9.73 22.41
C PHE A 82 -7.75 9.75 23.84
N ASP A 83 -9.05 9.53 24.02
CA ASP A 83 -9.55 9.11 25.32
C ASP A 83 -9.35 7.59 25.41
N LEU A 84 -8.20 7.20 25.96
CA LEU A 84 -7.83 5.79 26.17
C LEU A 84 -8.82 5.04 27.08
N SER A 85 -9.78 5.74 27.70
CA SER A 85 -10.81 5.15 28.55
C SER A 85 -12.02 4.59 27.79
N LEU A 86 -12.14 4.82 26.47
CA LEU A 86 -13.34 4.44 25.69
C LEU A 86 -12.97 3.70 24.39
N PRO A 87 -12.91 2.34 24.41
CA PRO A 87 -12.44 1.54 23.27
C PRO A 87 -13.28 1.59 21.98
N ASN A 88 -14.43 2.28 21.97
CA ASN A 88 -15.42 2.17 20.89
C ASN A 88 -16.14 3.48 20.51
N VAL A 89 -15.62 4.65 20.90
CA VAL A 89 -16.21 5.91 20.43
C VAL A 89 -15.62 6.25 19.07
N GLU A 90 -16.46 6.25 18.03
CA GLU A 90 -16.08 6.87 16.76
C GLU A 90 -15.59 8.30 17.07
N PRO A 91 -14.36 8.67 16.67
CA PRO A 91 -13.92 10.04 16.85
C PRO A 91 -14.93 10.93 16.14
N GLY A 92 -15.59 11.80 16.91
CA GLY A 92 -16.56 12.75 16.38
C GLY A 92 -15.97 13.55 15.21
N PRO A 93 -16.80 14.16 14.35
CA PRO A 93 -16.33 14.91 13.20
C PRO A 93 -15.26 15.90 13.65
N ILE A 94 -14.05 15.72 13.13
CA ILE A 94 -12.91 16.58 13.37
C ILE A 94 -13.34 18.00 13.00
N ASN A 95 -13.02 18.99 13.82
CA ASN A 95 -13.39 20.37 13.54
C ASN A 95 -12.69 20.84 12.24
N TYR A 96 -13.39 20.73 11.11
CA TYR A 96 -12.90 20.92 9.73
C TYR A 96 -12.54 22.38 9.38
N GLU A 97 -12.43 23.26 10.37
CA GLU A 97 -12.21 24.70 10.18
C GLU A 97 -10.75 25.07 9.86
N MET A 98 -9.80 24.14 10.01
CA MET A 98 -8.45 24.32 9.46
C MET A 98 -8.40 23.74 8.05
N GLY A 99 -8.53 24.61 7.04
CA GLY A 99 -8.49 24.24 5.63
C GLY A 99 -7.25 23.42 5.21
N TYR A 100 -7.29 22.86 4.00
CA TYR A 100 -6.19 22.10 3.42
C TYR A 100 -4.93 22.98 3.26
N PHE A 101 -3.86 22.64 3.99
CA PHE A 101 -2.56 23.29 3.90
C PHE A 101 -1.71 22.61 2.83
N ASP A 102 -1.78 23.16 1.63
CA ASP A 102 -1.00 22.68 0.51
C ASP A 102 0.49 23.01 0.68
N ARG A 103 1.37 22.04 0.44
CA ARG A 103 2.81 22.27 0.29
C ARG A 103 3.28 21.73 -1.05
N TRP A 104 3.35 22.63 -2.02
CA TRP A 104 3.91 22.36 -3.34
C TRP A 104 5.37 22.81 -3.43
N GLU A 105 6.20 22.22 -2.57
CA GLU A 105 7.64 22.49 -2.51
C GLU A 105 8.45 21.19 -2.42
N ASN A 106 9.76 21.30 -2.60
CA ASN A 106 10.66 20.16 -2.48
C ASN A 106 10.60 19.58 -1.05
N ASN A 107 10.84 18.28 -0.91
CA ASN A 107 10.80 17.52 0.36
C ASN A 107 9.38 17.19 0.87
N TYR A 108 8.33 17.53 0.12
CA TYR A 108 6.95 17.11 0.42
C TYR A 108 6.35 16.35 -0.75
N VAL A 109 5.37 15.50 -0.45
CA VAL A 109 4.59 14.84 -1.48
C VAL A 109 3.81 15.89 -2.27
N ARG A 110 3.96 15.87 -3.60
CA ARG A 110 3.08 16.59 -4.52
C ARG A 110 1.70 15.93 -4.50
N MET A 111 0.77 16.53 -3.78
CA MET A 111 -0.60 16.01 -3.62
C MET A 111 -1.44 16.27 -4.88
N PRO A 112 -2.32 15.33 -5.28
CA PRO A 112 -3.16 15.49 -6.48
C PRO A 112 -4.18 16.63 -6.37
N CYS A 113 -4.54 17.02 -5.14
CA CYS A 113 -5.47 18.10 -4.84
C CYS A 113 -4.82 19.49 -4.78
N SER A 114 -3.51 19.60 -5.04
CA SER A 114 -2.82 20.89 -5.09
C SER A 114 -3.32 21.73 -6.27
N LEU A 115 -3.56 23.02 -6.01
CA LEU A 115 -3.93 23.98 -7.07
C LEU A 115 -2.74 24.34 -7.97
N TYR A 116 -1.51 24.03 -7.54
CA TYR A 116 -0.29 24.24 -8.33
C TYR A 116 -0.05 23.13 -9.35
N TYR A 117 -0.77 22.00 -9.25
CA TYR A 117 -0.74 20.99 -10.30
C TYR A 117 -1.69 21.38 -11.43
N THR A 118 -1.15 22.00 -12.49
CA THR A 118 -1.94 22.57 -13.57
C THR A 118 -1.71 21.92 -14.93
N LEU A 119 -2.75 21.95 -15.75
CA LEU A 119 -2.69 21.65 -17.17
C LEU A 119 -1.99 22.79 -17.95
N LYS A 120 -1.71 22.58 -19.23
CA LYS A 120 -1.08 23.59 -20.12
C LYS A 120 -1.85 24.91 -20.21
N ASN A 121 -3.15 24.90 -19.92
CA ASN A 121 -4.02 26.08 -19.91
C ASN A 121 -4.13 26.74 -18.51
N ASN A 122 -3.23 26.40 -17.58
CA ASN A 122 -3.20 26.87 -16.19
C ASN A 122 -4.41 26.48 -15.32
N GLN A 123 -5.27 25.57 -15.78
CA GLN A 123 -6.34 25.04 -14.93
C GLN A 123 -5.80 23.93 -14.01
N PRO A 124 -6.15 23.94 -12.71
CA PRO A 124 -5.81 22.85 -11.80
C PRO A 124 -6.34 21.50 -12.29
N VAL A 125 -5.45 20.51 -12.40
CA VAL A 125 -5.79 19.14 -12.81
C VAL A 125 -6.83 18.53 -11.86
N TRP A 126 -6.80 18.95 -10.59
CA TRP A 126 -7.73 18.51 -9.57
C TRP A 126 -9.21 18.71 -9.94
N PHE A 127 -9.56 19.76 -10.68
CA PHE A 127 -10.95 19.95 -11.11
C PHE A 127 -11.41 18.86 -12.09
N THR A 128 -10.53 18.46 -13.02
CA THR A 128 -10.80 17.34 -13.93
C THR A 128 -10.90 16.02 -13.16
N ILE A 129 -9.96 15.76 -12.24
CA ILE A 129 -9.98 14.56 -11.40
C ILE A 129 -11.28 14.47 -10.59
N ARG A 130 -11.71 15.57 -9.96
CA ARG A 130 -12.96 15.59 -9.17
C ARG A 130 -14.19 15.33 -10.03
N GLU A 131 -14.23 15.88 -11.24
CA GLU A 131 -15.33 15.63 -12.17
C GLU A 131 -15.37 14.16 -12.58
N GLU A 132 -14.25 13.59 -13.02
CA GLU A 132 -14.15 12.20 -13.49
C GLU A 132 -14.50 11.19 -12.39
N LEU A 133 -13.91 11.35 -11.19
CA LEU A 133 -14.20 10.49 -10.05
C LEU A 133 -15.65 10.68 -9.56
N GLY A 134 -16.16 11.92 -9.59
CA GLY A 134 -17.55 12.22 -9.23
C GLY A 134 -18.56 11.59 -10.18
N GLN A 135 -18.29 11.59 -11.49
CA GLN A 135 -19.11 10.91 -12.49
C GLN A 135 -19.06 9.40 -12.30
N LEU A 136 -17.87 8.82 -12.11
CA LEU A 136 -17.73 7.38 -11.85
C LEU A 136 -18.48 6.97 -10.58
N LYS A 137 -18.32 7.73 -9.49
CA LYS A 137 -19.04 7.48 -8.23
C LYS A 137 -20.55 7.49 -8.40
N LYS A 138 -21.11 8.52 -9.06
CA LYS A 138 -22.56 8.61 -9.35
C LYS A 138 -23.06 7.37 -10.11
N ARG A 139 -22.28 6.87 -11.07
CA ARG A 139 -22.61 5.64 -11.80
C ARG A 139 -22.52 4.39 -10.92
N CYS A 140 -21.57 4.33 -9.99
CA CYS A 140 -21.46 3.24 -9.02
C CYS A 140 -22.68 3.21 -8.10
N ASP A 141 -23.06 4.37 -7.54
CA ASP A 141 -24.22 4.53 -6.66
C ASP A 141 -25.54 4.17 -7.37
N ALA A 142 -25.67 4.54 -8.64
CA ALA A 142 -26.80 4.17 -9.49
C ALA A 142 -26.76 2.69 -9.95
N LYS A 143 -25.71 1.92 -9.60
CA LYS A 143 -25.45 0.55 -10.07
C LYS A 143 -25.37 0.42 -11.60
N LEU A 144 -24.91 1.48 -12.26
CA LEU A 144 -24.73 1.57 -13.73
C LEU A 144 -23.26 1.54 -14.16
N ALA A 145 -22.32 1.54 -13.20
CA ALA A 145 -20.90 1.54 -13.50
C ALA A 145 -20.46 0.23 -14.17
N THR A 146 -19.74 0.37 -15.27
CA THR A 146 -19.13 -0.73 -16.02
C THR A 146 -17.61 -0.70 -15.88
N PHE A 147 -16.95 -1.80 -16.21
CA PHE A 147 -15.48 -1.82 -16.22
C PHE A 147 -14.90 -0.78 -17.21
N LYS A 148 -15.60 -0.50 -18.32
CA LYS A 148 -15.18 0.54 -19.27
C LYS A 148 -15.19 1.93 -18.65
N ASP A 149 -16.14 2.21 -17.76
CA ASP A 149 -16.18 3.48 -17.03
C ASP A 149 -14.96 3.60 -16.10
N LEU A 150 -14.67 2.55 -15.32
CA LEU A 150 -13.48 2.49 -14.47
C LEU A 150 -12.18 2.68 -15.27
N GLN A 151 -12.03 1.94 -16.37
CA GLN A 151 -10.87 2.03 -17.25
C GLN A 151 -10.70 3.44 -17.82
N ALA A 152 -11.78 4.04 -18.33
CA ALA A 152 -11.76 5.39 -18.86
C ALA A 152 -11.37 6.42 -17.79
N THR A 153 -11.92 6.31 -16.58
CA THR A 153 -11.55 7.20 -15.46
C THR A 153 -10.08 7.09 -15.10
N ILE A 154 -9.53 5.86 -14.97
CA ILE A 154 -8.09 5.66 -14.70
C ILE A 154 -7.23 6.30 -15.80
N MET A 155 -7.56 6.07 -17.08
CA MET A 155 -6.80 6.62 -18.20
C MET A 155 -6.84 8.16 -18.25
N ARG A 156 -8.01 8.76 -17.99
CA ARG A 156 -8.15 10.23 -17.96
C ARG A 156 -7.41 10.85 -16.79
N CYS A 157 -7.47 10.23 -15.62
CA CYS A 157 -6.74 10.69 -14.44
C CYS A 157 -5.22 10.57 -14.62
N ALA A 158 -4.75 9.48 -15.24
CA ALA A 158 -3.33 9.24 -15.49
C ALA A 158 -2.78 10.02 -16.70
N GLY A 159 -3.63 10.68 -17.49
CA GLY A 159 -3.22 11.48 -18.64
C GLY A 159 -2.66 10.69 -19.83
N ASN A 160 -2.77 9.37 -19.85
CA ASN A 160 -2.17 8.48 -20.86
C ASN A 160 -2.99 7.20 -21.05
N ASN A 161 -2.83 6.56 -22.20
CA ASN A 161 -3.50 5.30 -22.51
C ASN A 161 -2.69 4.11 -21.98
N TYR A 162 -3.11 3.56 -20.84
CA TYR A 162 -2.43 2.45 -20.18
C TYR A 162 -3.19 1.12 -20.33
N ASP A 163 -2.45 0.02 -20.46
CA ASP A 163 -3.05 -1.31 -20.42
C ASP A 163 -3.57 -1.62 -19.00
N THR A 164 -4.82 -2.05 -18.90
CA THR A 164 -5.47 -2.44 -17.63
C THR A 164 -5.85 -3.92 -17.61
N TYR A 165 -5.23 -4.73 -18.45
CA TYR A 165 -5.62 -6.12 -18.70
C TYR A 165 -5.73 -7.00 -17.44
N CYS A 166 -4.79 -6.94 -16.50
CA CYS A 166 -4.86 -7.77 -15.27
C CYS A 166 -6.04 -7.36 -14.39
N LEU A 167 -6.33 -6.05 -14.31
CA LEU A 167 -7.48 -5.53 -13.56
C LEU A 167 -8.81 -5.92 -14.24
N GLU A 168 -8.86 -5.81 -15.58
CA GLU A 168 -10.01 -6.24 -16.38
C GLU A 168 -10.28 -7.73 -16.21
N LEU A 169 -9.24 -8.56 -16.30
CA LEU A 169 -9.35 -10.01 -16.18
C LEU A 169 -9.87 -10.41 -14.79
N LEU A 170 -9.35 -9.77 -13.73
CA LEU A 170 -9.83 -10.00 -12.36
C LEU A 170 -11.32 -9.68 -12.23
N ILE A 171 -11.74 -8.47 -12.61
CA ILE A 171 -13.12 -8.01 -12.37
C ILE A 171 -14.13 -8.68 -13.31
N THR A 172 -13.78 -8.86 -14.59
CA THR A 172 -14.74 -9.28 -15.63
C THR A 172 -14.78 -10.79 -15.86
N ARG A 173 -13.72 -11.52 -15.50
CA ARG A 173 -13.63 -12.97 -15.75
C ARG A 173 -13.45 -13.79 -14.48
N ILE A 174 -12.71 -13.29 -13.49
CA ILE A 174 -12.41 -14.08 -12.29
C ILE A 174 -13.45 -13.87 -11.19
N TYR A 175 -13.87 -12.64 -10.92
CA TYR A 175 -14.94 -12.39 -9.97
C TYR A 175 -16.25 -13.01 -10.44
N VAL A 176 -16.89 -13.71 -9.51
CA VAL A 176 -18.26 -14.20 -9.71
C VAL A 176 -19.23 -13.01 -9.83
N PRO A 177 -20.42 -13.18 -10.42
CA PRO A 177 -21.34 -12.07 -10.67
C PRO A 177 -21.63 -11.21 -9.44
N GLU A 178 -21.80 -11.84 -8.27
CA GLU A 178 -22.10 -11.16 -7.01
C GLU A 178 -20.93 -10.31 -6.52
N GLU A 179 -19.71 -10.86 -6.54
CA GLU A 179 -18.47 -10.14 -6.20
C GLU A 179 -18.24 -8.95 -7.14
N ARG A 180 -18.50 -9.15 -8.43
CA ARG A 180 -18.35 -8.09 -9.44
C ARG A 180 -19.34 -6.97 -9.23
N ILE A 181 -20.61 -7.29 -8.99
CA ILE A 181 -21.64 -6.28 -8.69
C ILE A 181 -21.24 -5.53 -7.42
N HIS A 182 -20.90 -6.24 -6.34
CA HIS A 182 -20.49 -5.64 -5.08
C HIS A 182 -19.27 -4.73 -5.25
N PHE A 183 -18.25 -5.18 -5.99
CA PHE A 183 -17.08 -4.37 -6.28
C PHE A 183 -17.44 -3.10 -7.05
N MET A 184 -18.16 -3.23 -8.18
CA MET A 184 -18.46 -2.12 -9.07
C MET A 184 -19.45 -1.11 -8.48
N SER A 185 -20.41 -1.54 -7.66
CA SER A 185 -21.41 -0.64 -7.08
C SER A 185 -21.00 -0.06 -5.73
N THR A 186 -20.31 -0.84 -4.89
CA THR A 186 -20.07 -0.48 -3.48
C THR A 186 -18.61 -0.18 -3.23
N VAL A 187 -17.72 -1.15 -3.45
CA VAL A 187 -16.29 -0.97 -3.14
C VAL A 187 -15.70 0.16 -3.96
N LEU A 188 -15.96 0.18 -5.27
CA LEU A 188 -15.46 1.22 -6.17
C LEU A 188 -16.02 2.61 -5.83
N SER A 189 -17.31 2.72 -5.46
CA SER A 189 -17.90 3.98 -5.02
C SER A 189 -17.17 4.54 -3.79
N ASN A 190 -16.88 3.66 -2.82
CA ASN A 190 -16.16 4.04 -1.60
C ASN A 190 -14.68 4.38 -1.86
N ILE A 191 -14.02 3.72 -2.83
CA ILE A 191 -12.67 4.11 -3.28
C ILE A 191 -12.70 5.51 -3.91
N CYS A 192 -13.71 5.82 -4.74
CA CYS A 192 -13.91 7.18 -5.26
C CYS A 192 -14.10 8.20 -4.14
N ASP A 193 -14.90 7.89 -3.11
CA ASP A 193 -15.08 8.78 -1.95
C ASP A 193 -13.77 9.04 -1.20
N LEU A 194 -12.98 8.00 -0.97
CA LEU A 194 -11.67 8.11 -0.33
C LEU A 194 -10.73 9.03 -1.12
N ALA A 195 -10.71 8.91 -2.44
CA ALA A 195 -9.87 9.75 -3.30
C ALA A 195 -10.40 11.18 -3.42
N LEU A 196 -11.71 11.38 -3.59
CA LEU A 196 -12.35 12.69 -3.71
C LEU A 196 -12.18 13.56 -2.47
N ASN A 197 -12.14 12.94 -1.28
CA ASN A 197 -12.00 13.62 0.01
C ASN A 197 -10.56 13.66 0.52
N VAL A 198 -9.56 13.42 -0.33
CA VAL A 198 -8.14 13.40 0.09
C VAL A 198 -7.69 14.72 0.73
N ASN A 199 -8.15 15.87 0.24
CA ASN A 199 -7.85 17.17 0.84
C ASN A 199 -8.51 17.38 2.21
N THR A 200 -9.62 16.67 2.46
CA THR A 200 -10.34 16.68 3.73
C THR A 200 -9.68 15.76 4.75
N PHE A 201 -9.23 14.58 4.33
CA PHE A 201 -8.60 13.60 5.21
C PHE A 201 -7.12 13.90 5.45
N CYS A 202 -6.38 14.22 4.40
CA CYS A 202 -4.98 14.64 4.45
C CYS A 202 -4.93 16.16 4.35
N SER A 203 -5.20 16.84 5.47
CA SER A 203 -5.23 18.30 5.56
C SER A 203 -3.86 18.97 5.35
N ARG A 204 -2.79 18.19 5.20
CA ARG A 204 -1.42 18.64 4.92
C ARG A 204 -0.75 17.66 3.96
N SER A 205 0.24 18.13 3.19
CA SER A 205 1.09 17.23 2.39
C SER A 205 2.04 16.44 3.30
N PRO A 206 2.14 15.10 3.15
CA PRO A 206 3.15 14.31 3.85
C PRO A 206 4.57 14.75 3.47
N PRO A 207 5.51 14.89 4.42
CA PRO A 207 6.91 15.11 4.08
C PRO A 207 7.54 13.82 3.52
N LEU A 208 8.57 13.99 2.71
CA LEU A 208 9.39 12.90 2.18
C LEU A 208 10.44 12.49 3.22
N LEU A 209 10.59 11.19 3.42
CA LEU A 209 11.59 10.55 4.26
C LEU A 209 12.90 10.40 3.48
N LEU A 210 13.71 11.45 3.47
CA LEU A 210 14.90 11.55 2.61
C LEU A 210 16.13 10.83 3.17
N ALA A 211 17.02 10.41 2.27
CA ALA A 211 18.31 9.82 2.63
C ALA A 211 19.11 10.69 3.61
N GLY A 212 19.74 10.06 4.60
CA GLY A 212 20.55 10.72 5.63
C GLY A 212 19.77 11.50 6.68
N LYS A 213 18.43 11.53 6.63
CA LYS A 213 17.59 12.20 7.63
C LYS A 213 16.84 11.19 8.50
N ASN A 214 16.88 11.43 9.81
CA ASN A 214 16.04 10.74 10.78
C ASN A 214 14.73 11.50 10.88
N HIS A 215 13.64 10.89 10.42
CA HIS A 215 12.33 11.51 10.44
C HIS A 215 11.21 10.47 10.48
N SER A 216 10.10 10.84 11.10
CA SER A 216 8.91 9.99 11.20
C SER A 216 7.68 10.69 10.65
N VAL A 217 6.77 9.93 10.04
CA VAL A 217 5.44 10.39 9.62
C VAL A 217 4.40 9.49 10.25
N THR A 218 3.50 10.06 11.05
CA THR A 218 2.35 9.32 11.61
C THR A 218 1.06 9.79 10.98
N MET A 219 0.26 8.85 10.48
CA MET A 219 -1.03 9.10 9.85
C MET A 219 -2.09 8.10 10.34
N SER A 220 -3.36 8.47 10.25
CA SER A 220 -4.44 7.53 10.54
C SER A 220 -4.56 6.49 9.43
N GLN A 221 -5.12 5.32 9.73
CA GLN A 221 -5.41 4.32 8.70
C GLN A 221 -6.37 4.86 7.63
N ARG A 222 -7.28 5.77 8.00
CA ARG A 222 -8.15 6.50 7.05
C ARG A 222 -7.37 7.37 6.07
N GLN A 223 -6.34 8.07 6.54
CA GLN A 223 -5.45 8.86 5.67
C GLN A 223 -4.64 7.95 4.74
N ALA A 224 -4.10 6.85 5.26
CA ALA A 224 -3.42 5.85 4.45
C ALA A 224 -4.36 5.29 3.36
N ALA A 225 -5.59 4.92 3.71
CA ALA A 225 -6.62 4.47 2.78
C ALA A 225 -6.93 5.50 1.68
N SER A 226 -7.03 6.78 2.03
CA SER A 226 -7.25 7.87 1.07
C SER A 226 -6.07 8.02 0.11
N LEU A 227 -4.84 7.98 0.61
CA LEU A 227 -3.63 8.02 -0.23
C LEU A 227 -3.53 6.80 -1.16
N LEU A 228 -3.89 5.61 -0.69
CA LEU A 228 -3.96 4.41 -1.53
C LEU A 228 -5.07 4.48 -2.57
N ALA A 229 -6.21 5.10 -2.26
CA ALA A 229 -7.25 5.35 -3.25
C ALA A 229 -6.77 6.32 -4.35
N CYS A 230 -5.96 7.33 -3.99
CA CYS A 230 -5.29 8.17 -4.97
C CYS A 230 -4.29 7.37 -5.84
N ALA A 231 -3.51 6.47 -5.25
CA ALA A 231 -2.61 5.59 -6.00
C ALA A 231 -3.37 4.62 -6.94
N PHE A 232 -4.54 4.13 -6.52
CA PHE A 232 -5.42 3.28 -7.32
C PHE A 232 -5.86 3.97 -8.62
N PHE A 233 -6.23 5.25 -8.56
CA PHE A 233 -6.59 6.05 -9.73
C PHE A 233 -5.39 6.73 -10.42
N SER A 234 -4.16 6.41 -9.99
CA SER A 234 -2.93 6.97 -10.55
C SER A 234 -2.83 8.50 -10.45
N LEU A 235 -3.22 9.08 -9.32
CA LEU A 235 -3.35 10.53 -9.18
C LEU A 235 -2.03 11.24 -8.84
N PHE A 236 -0.98 10.53 -8.37
CA PHE A 236 0.24 11.19 -7.91
C PHE A 236 1.12 11.66 -9.09
N PRO A 237 1.33 12.98 -9.24
CA PRO A 237 2.05 13.54 -10.38
C PRO A 237 3.56 13.33 -10.26
N TYR A 238 4.25 13.34 -11.42
CA TYR A 238 5.71 13.26 -11.52
C TYR A 238 6.34 12.00 -10.91
N ARG A 239 5.54 10.95 -10.71
CA ARG A 239 6.01 9.67 -10.17
C ARG A 239 6.24 8.60 -11.24
N SER A 240 5.56 8.72 -12.38
CA SER A 240 5.73 7.80 -13.50
C SER A 240 7.11 8.00 -14.16
N GLN A 241 7.73 6.94 -14.67
CA GLN A 241 9.07 7.04 -15.31
C GLN A 241 9.15 8.07 -16.45
N HIS A 242 8.04 8.34 -17.13
CA HIS A 242 7.97 9.28 -18.25
C HIS A 242 7.83 10.75 -17.81
N GLU A 243 7.40 10.98 -16.57
CA GLU A 243 7.16 12.31 -16.00
C GLU A 243 8.04 12.58 -14.77
N GLN A 244 8.94 11.66 -14.46
CA GLN A 244 9.72 11.70 -13.23
C GLN A 244 10.66 12.90 -13.25
N THR A 245 10.44 13.80 -12.30
CA THR A 245 11.35 14.91 -12.06
C THR A 245 12.60 14.42 -11.35
N ARG A 246 13.67 15.24 -11.35
CA ARG A 246 14.87 14.95 -10.57
C ARG A 246 14.57 14.75 -9.07
N GLU A 247 13.51 15.40 -8.56
CA GLU A 247 13.03 15.28 -7.19
C GLU A 247 12.68 13.83 -6.83
N TYR A 248 12.02 13.10 -7.74
CA TYR A 248 11.50 11.76 -7.47
C TYR A 248 12.35 10.62 -8.01
N LYS A 249 13.49 10.90 -8.65
CA LYS A 249 14.37 9.88 -9.28
C LYS A 249 14.73 8.70 -8.37
N ASN A 250 14.82 8.93 -7.06
CA ASN A 250 15.18 7.92 -6.07
C ASN A 250 13.97 7.34 -5.30
N PHE A 251 12.75 7.62 -5.74
CA PHE A 251 11.51 7.10 -5.17
C PHE A 251 10.87 6.07 -6.10
N GLN A 252 10.11 5.15 -5.51
CA GLN A 252 9.22 4.27 -6.27
C GLN A 252 8.03 5.06 -6.86
N ASP A 253 7.43 4.54 -7.93
CA ASP A 253 6.13 5.02 -8.40
C ASP A 253 5.04 4.42 -7.50
N PRO A 254 4.28 5.21 -6.73
CA PRO A 254 3.23 4.67 -5.88
C PRO A 254 1.95 4.33 -6.68
N ASN A 255 1.82 4.78 -7.93
CA ASN A 255 0.62 4.60 -8.73
C ASN A 255 0.49 3.15 -9.23
N PHE A 256 -0.73 2.60 -9.19
CA PHE A 256 -0.96 1.17 -9.45
C PHE A 256 -0.98 0.79 -10.94
N LEU A 257 -0.65 1.71 -11.86
CA LEU A 257 -0.70 1.45 -13.30
C LEU A 257 0.13 0.23 -13.71
N GLN A 258 1.34 0.09 -13.15
CA GLN A 258 2.18 -1.07 -13.45
C GLN A 258 1.52 -2.39 -13.04
N LEU A 259 0.71 -2.37 -11.97
CA LEU A 259 0.02 -3.55 -11.45
C LEU A 259 -1.17 -3.94 -12.35
N TYR A 260 -1.82 -2.99 -13.02
CA TYR A 260 -2.96 -3.23 -13.90
C TYR A 260 -2.57 -3.83 -15.26
N GLN A 261 -1.37 -3.52 -15.74
CA GLN A 261 -0.89 -3.95 -17.06
C GLN A 261 -0.70 -5.46 -17.17
N TYR A 262 -0.79 -5.99 -18.39
CA TYR A 262 -0.46 -7.39 -18.69
C TYR A 262 0.85 -7.82 -18.01
N GLY A 263 0.84 -9.01 -17.41
CA GLY A 263 1.98 -9.53 -16.68
C GLY A 263 1.72 -10.94 -16.18
N PRO A 264 2.59 -11.44 -15.28
CA PRO A 264 2.45 -12.77 -14.75
C PRO A 264 1.28 -12.84 -13.75
N THR A 265 0.74 -14.05 -13.51
CA THR A 265 -0.49 -14.28 -12.72
C THR A 265 -0.45 -13.69 -11.31
N GLN A 266 0.74 -13.51 -10.73
CA GLN A 266 0.95 -12.90 -9.42
C GLN A 266 0.32 -11.51 -9.35
N LYS A 267 0.34 -10.71 -10.43
CA LYS A 267 -0.31 -9.39 -10.44
C LYS A 267 -1.80 -9.47 -10.12
N ILE A 268 -2.49 -10.50 -10.63
CA ILE A 268 -3.92 -10.73 -10.39
C ILE A 268 -4.17 -11.07 -8.92
N GLU A 269 -3.32 -11.93 -8.32
CA GLU A 269 -3.43 -12.31 -6.92
C GLU A 269 -3.13 -11.14 -5.98
N LYS A 270 -2.15 -10.29 -6.32
CA LYS A 270 -1.87 -9.04 -5.61
C LYS A 270 -3.05 -8.06 -5.68
N LEU A 271 -3.64 -7.90 -6.88
CA LEU A 271 -4.85 -7.08 -7.05
C LEU A 271 -5.98 -7.61 -6.17
N ARG A 272 -6.18 -8.93 -6.10
CA ARG A 272 -7.18 -9.53 -5.20
C ARG A 272 -6.92 -9.16 -3.74
N CYS A 273 -5.67 -9.21 -3.27
CA CYS A 273 -5.32 -8.81 -1.90
C CYS A 273 -5.63 -7.33 -1.62
N ILE A 274 -5.20 -6.43 -2.52
CA ILE A 274 -5.38 -4.99 -2.39
C ILE A 274 -6.87 -4.60 -2.48
N LEU A 275 -7.62 -5.20 -3.40
CA LEU A 275 -9.07 -4.95 -3.52
C LEU A 275 -9.84 -5.51 -2.32
N HIS A 276 -9.41 -6.65 -1.77
CA HIS A 276 -9.96 -7.17 -0.53
C HIS A 276 -9.69 -6.21 0.65
N TYR A 277 -8.50 -5.60 0.73
CA TYR A 277 -8.26 -4.53 1.72
C TYR A 277 -9.27 -3.39 1.58
N PHE A 278 -9.46 -2.83 0.38
CA PHE A 278 -10.46 -1.78 0.16
C PHE A 278 -11.88 -2.24 0.53
N GLN A 279 -12.27 -3.47 0.19
CA GLN A 279 -13.56 -4.03 0.60
C GLN A 279 -13.70 -4.04 2.13
N ARG A 280 -12.67 -4.44 2.88
CA ARG A 280 -12.69 -4.51 4.34
C ARG A 280 -12.76 -3.13 4.99
N ILE A 281 -11.88 -2.20 4.60
CA ILE A 281 -11.82 -0.86 5.21
C ILE A 281 -13.02 0.01 4.85
N THR A 282 -13.69 -0.27 3.72
CA THR A 282 -14.90 0.48 3.32
C THR A 282 -16.18 -0.08 3.96
N GLN A 283 -16.16 -1.31 4.47
CA GLN A 283 -17.22 -1.84 5.33
C GLN A 283 -17.11 -1.31 6.77
N ARG A 284 -15.88 -1.29 7.31
CA ARG A 284 -15.59 -0.74 8.64
C ARG A 284 -14.23 -0.06 8.61
N MET A 285 -14.24 1.26 8.60
CA MET A 285 -13.01 2.06 8.62
C MET A 285 -12.27 1.82 9.93
N PRO A 286 -11.01 1.35 9.88
CA PRO A 286 -10.23 1.19 11.10
C PRO A 286 -9.79 2.57 11.65
N ASN A 287 -9.69 2.67 12.97
CA ASN A 287 -9.43 3.92 13.70
C ASN A 287 -8.00 4.01 14.25
N GLY A 288 -7.12 3.09 13.85
CA GLY A 288 -5.73 3.08 14.29
C GLY A 288 -4.87 4.12 13.57
N VAL A 289 -3.60 4.14 13.97
CA VAL A 289 -2.56 5.00 13.40
C VAL A 289 -1.38 4.15 12.94
N ILE A 290 -0.64 4.68 11.97
CA ILE A 290 0.53 4.06 11.39
C ILE A 290 1.66 5.08 11.40
N THR A 291 2.84 4.65 11.85
CA THR A 291 4.04 5.47 11.85
C THR A 291 5.07 4.88 10.89
N PHE A 292 5.49 5.68 9.91
CA PHE A 292 6.63 5.38 9.04
C PHE A 292 7.84 6.14 9.59
N GLN A 293 8.91 5.43 9.91
CA GLN A 293 10.13 6.04 10.44
C GLN A 293 11.31 5.68 9.56
N ARG A 294 12.05 6.71 9.12
CA ARG A 294 13.36 6.54 8.50
C ARG A 294 14.44 6.80 9.54
N PHE A 295 15.34 5.85 9.68
CA PHE A 295 16.48 5.91 10.59
C PHE A 295 17.79 5.72 9.82
N SER A 296 18.77 6.56 10.14
CA SER A 296 20.09 6.64 9.55
C SER A 296 21.09 6.83 10.69
N LEU A 297 21.91 5.82 10.93
CA LEU A 297 22.92 5.84 11.98
C LEU A 297 24.21 6.52 11.45
N PRO A 298 24.66 7.64 12.03
CA PRO A 298 25.90 8.28 11.60
C PRO A 298 27.10 7.38 11.88
N GLU A 299 28.14 7.47 11.05
CA GLU A 299 29.34 6.63 11.18
C GLU A 299 30.01 6.73 12.55
N SER A 300 29.93 7.89 13.20
CA SER A 300 30.44 8.12 14.55
C SER A 300 29.79 7.24 15.62
N GLU A 301 28.55 6.79 15.38
CA GLU A 301 27.77 5.95 16.29
C GLU A 301 27.82 4.46 15.92
N HIS A 302 28.54 4.09 14.86
CA HIS A 302 28.66 2.68 14.48
C HIS A 302 29.36 1.87 15.58
N PRO A 303 28.85 0.67 15.92
CA PRO A 303 29.50 -0.18 16.90
C PRO A 303 30.93 -0.51 16.46
N LYS A 304 31.89 -0.38 17.38
CA LYS A 304 33.27 -0.82 17.16
C LYS A 304 33.35 -2.34 17.30
N TRP A 305 32.84 -3.08 16.31
CA TRP A 305 32.65 -4.54 16.36
C TRP A 305 33.85 -5.33 16.91
N PRO A 306 35.11 -5.09 16.50
CA PRO A 306 36.27 -5.84 17.03
C PRO A 306 36.54 -5.61 18.52
N LYS A 307 35.98 -4.55 19.11
CA LYS A 307 36.13 -4.18 20.53
C LYS A 307 34.87 -4.47 21.35
N SER A 308 33.81 -4.97 20.72
CA SER A 308 32.54 -5.23 21.41
C SER A 308 32.72 -6.36 22.42
N LYS A 309 32.25 -6.13 23.65
CA LYS A 309 32.17 -7.13 24.73
C LYS A 309 30.73 -7.47 25.08
N ALA A 310 29.76 -7.04 24.27
CA ALA A 310 28.35 -7.32 24.51
C ALA A 310 28.11 -8.84 24.47
N PRO A 311 27.36 -9.41 25.42
CA PRO A 311 27.03 -10.83 25.40
C PRO A 311 26.13 -11.17 24.21
N LEU A 312 26.15 -12.42 23.77
CA LEU A 312 25.21 -12.92 22.78
C LEU A 312 23.78 -12.93 23.37
N SER A 313 22.80 -12.56 22.54
CA SER A 313 21.40 -12.61 22.92
C SER A 313 20.83 -14.03 22.84
N PRO A 314 19.76 -14.33 23.60
CA PRO A 314 18.99 -15.57 23.43
C PRO A 314 18.48 -15.74 22.00
N VAL A 315 18.40 -16.98 21.52
CA VAL A 315 17.95 -17.30 20.15
C VAL A 315 16.91 -18.41 20.19
N HIS A 316 15.80 -18.19 19.49
CA HIS A 316 14.78 -19.19 19.19
C HIS A 316 14.86 -19.57 17.72
N LEU A 317 14.92 -20.88 17.42
CA LEU A 317 14.96 -21.42 16.06
C LEU A 317 13.75 -22.31 15.83
N THR A 318 13.02 -22.07 14.74
CA THR A 318 11.83 -22.81 14.33
C THR A 318 11.81 -22.98 12.82
N MET A 319 11.28 -24.12 12.34
CA MET A 319 11.19 -24.43 10.91
C MET A 319 9.75 -24.34 10.36
N ASN A 320 8.76 -24.14 11.23
CA ASN A 320 7.34 -24.28 10.92
C ASN A 320 6.52 -23.00 11.15
N GLN A 321 7.19 -21.86 11.40
CA GLN A 321 6.53 -20.56 11.61
C GLN A 321 7.08 -19.54 10.62
N LYS A 322 6.22 -18.63 10.18
CA LYS A 322 6.63 -17.48 9.38
C LYS A 322 6.76 -16.25 10.27
N ILE A 323 7.41 -15.22 9.73
CA ILE A 323 7.64 -13.96 10.44
C ILE A 323 6.31 -13.27 10.76
N GLU A 324 5.36 -13.29 9.83
CA GLU A 324 4.04 -12.66 9.99
C GLU A 324 3.12 -13.37 10.98
N ASP A 325 3.44 -14.61 11.36
CA ASP A 325 2.62 -15.40 12.29
C ASP A 325 3.00 -15.15 13.77
N ILE A 326 4.05 -14.36 14.03
CA ILE A 326 4.58 -14.11 15.38
C ILE A 326 4.26 -12.67 15.80
N ASP A 327 3.31 -12.50 16.70
CA ASP A 327 2.94 -11.19 17.25
C ASP A 327 3.95 -10.69 18.30
N CYS A 328 3.84 -9.41 18.67
CA CYS A 328 4.63 -8.76 19.73
C CYS A 328 6.17 -8.82 19.55
N VAL A 329 6.65 -8.92 18.31
CA VAL A 329 8.08 -8.86 17.98
C VAL A 329 8.36 -7.85 16.87
N LEU A 330 9.61 -7.39 16.78
CA LEU A 330 10.08 -6.66 15.61
C LEU A 330 10.18 -7.62 14.42
N GLN A 331 9.21 -7.53 13.52
CA GLN A 331 9.14 -8.36 12.32
C GLN A 331 10.03 -7.78 11.21
N VAL A 332 10.97 -8.59 10.72
CA VAL A 332 11.92 -8.17 9.69
C VAL A 332 11.33 -8.34 8.29
N ASP A 333 11.42 -7.29 7.50
CA ASP A 333 11.19 -7.30 6.06
C ASP A 333 12.52 -7.50 5.31
N PHE A 334 12.57 -8.44 4.37
CA PHE A 334 13.74 -8.68 3.51
C PHE A 334 13.74 -7.70 2.35
N ALA A 335 13.86 -6.43 2.71
CA ALA A 335 13.53 -5.32 1.86
C ALA A 335 14.53 -5.07 0.72
N ASN A 336 14.00 -4.57 -0.40
CA ASN A 336 14.80 -3.92 -1.42
C ASN A 336 15.22 -2.52 -0.95
N ARG A 337 16.34 -1.99 -1.47
CA ARG A 337 16.76 -0.60 -1.21
C ARG A 337 15.71 0.44 -1.60
N TYR A 338 14.82 0.09 -2.54
CA TYR A 338 13.59 0.80 -2.83
C TYR A 338 12.44 0.02 -2.20
N ILE A 339 11.99 0.49 -1.04
CA ILE A 339 11.03 -0.21 -0.19
C ILE A 339 9.79 -0.70 -0.97
N GLY A 340 9.34 -1.92 -0.68
CA GLY A 340 8.27 -2.61 -1.40
C GLY A 340 8.73 -3.30 -2.68
N GLY A 341 9.99 -3.14 -3.10
CA GLY A 341 10.61 -3.90 -4.17
C GLY A 341 9.78 -3.92 -5.45
N GLY A 342 9.39 -5.11 -5.89
CA GLY A 342 8.57 -5.32 -7.08
C GLY A 342 7.07 -5.42 -6.82
N VAL A 343 6.54 -4.85 -5.73
CA VAL A 343 5.14 -5.07 -5.29
C VAL A 343 4.12 -4.61 -6.33
N LEU A 344 4.32 -3.48 -7.01
CA LEU A 344 3.44 -3.05 -8.12
C LEU A 344 3.80 -3.70 -9.47
N GLY A 345 4.86 -4.52 -9.50
CA GLY A 345 5.33 -5.25 -10.67
C GLY A 345 5.20 -6.77 -10.52
N ALA A 346 6.25 -7.48 -10.92
CA ALA A 346 6.29 -8.95 -10.94
C ALA A 346 6.83 -9.60 -9.64
N GLY A 347 7.40 -8.82 -8.71
CA GLY A 347 7.98 -9.36 -7.47
C GLY A 347 6.95 -10.10 -6.64
N CYS A 348 7.27 -11.23 -6.04
CA CYS A 348 6.30 -12.03 -5.28
C CYS A 348 7.02 -12.92 -4.26
N VAL A 349 7.99 -12.32 -3.56
CA VAL A 349 8.72 -12.98 -2.48
C VAL A 349 8.30 -12.34 -1.14
N GLN A 350 9.10 -12.51 -0.08
CA GLN A 350 8.71 -12.16 1.28
C GLN A 350 8.27 -10.69 1.43
N GLU A 351 9.02 -9.72 0.90
CA GLU A 351 8.68 -8.29 0.94
C GLU A 351 7.34 -8.02 0.23
N GLU A 352 7.17 -8.41 -1.04
CA GLU A 352 5.94 -8.08 -1.77
C GLU A 352 4.70 -8.80 -1.20
N ILE A 353 4.87 -10.02 -0.69
CA ILE A 353 3.79 -10.75 -0.01
C ILE A 353 3.36 -9.97 1.23
N ARG A 354 4.32 -9.48 2.02
CA ARG A 354 4.02 -8.70 3.22
C ARG A 354 3.26 -7.41 2.90
N PHE A 355 3.68 -6.69 1.87
CA PHE A 355 2.99 -5.49 1.39
C PHE A 355 1.59 -5.80 0.82
N CYS A 356 1.35 -7.00 0.29
CA CYS A 356 0.02 -7.38 -0.22
C CYS A 356 -0.95 -7.77 0.90
N ILE A 357 -0.49 -8.43 1.97
CA ILE A 357 -1.34 -8.80 3.11
C ILE A 357 -1.49 -7.64 4.12
N CYS A 358 -0.57 -6.67 4.10
CA CYS A 358 -0.63 -5.42 4.87
C CYS A 358 -0.57 -4.18 3.93
N PRO A 359 -1.60 -3.89 3.11
CA PRO A 359 -1.53 -2.87 2.06
C PRO A 359 -1.24 -1.45 2.50
N GLU A 360 -1.44 -1.11 3.77
CA GLU A 360 -1.08 0.20 4.30
C GLU A 360 0.44 0.48 4.20
N MET A 361 1.27 -0.56 4.13
CA MET A 361 2.71 -0.44 3.86
C MET A 361 3.01 0.17 2.48
N LEU A 362 2.10 0.06 1.51
CA LEU A 362 2.25 0.66 0.18
C LEU A 362 2.35 2.19 0.21
N VAL A 363 1.89 2.83 1.29
CA VAL A 363 2.10 4.28 1.48
C VAL A 363 3.59 4.62 1.57
N SER A 364 4.46 3.69 1.99
CA SER A 364 5.90 3.92 2.04
C SER A 364 6.49 4.21 0.65
N LEU A 365 5.94 3.66 -0.46
CA LEU A 365 6.37 3.98 -1.83
C LEU A 365 6.17 5.46 -2.19
N LEU A 366 5.21 6.12 -1.55
CA LEU A 366 4.91 7.54 -1.77
C LEU A 366 5.92 8.46 -1.06
N ILE A 367 6.38 8.05 0.13
CA ILE A 367 7.13 8.93 1.05
C ILE A 367 8.60 8.54 1.26
N CYS A 368 9.06 7.33 0.90
CA CYS A 368 10.40 6.81 1.26
C CYS A 368 11.40 6.66 0.08
#